data_AF-A0A7L2CPP4-F1
#
_entry.id   AF-A0A7L2CPP4-F1
#
_cell.length_a   1.000
_cell.length_b   1.000
_cell.length_c   1.000
_cell.angle_alpha   90.00
_cell.angle_beta   90.00
_cell.angle_gamma   90.00
#
_symmetry.space_group_name_H-M   'P 1'
#
loop_
_entity.id
_entity.type
_entity.pdbx_description
1 polymer ?
#
loop_
_entity_poly.entity_id
_entity_poly.type
_entity_poly.pdbx_seq_one_letter_code
_entity_poly.pdbx_strand_id
1 'polypeptide(L)'
;MPVVEMQARWVSRVFKGLCHLPSQSVMEEEVNENKKNQVKWFGLTYDEVLKTEWLVYLDTLASFIGAKPSVLGLLCTDPKLALTIFFGPCTPYQYRLGGPGSWQGARQAILTQWDRVIKPTRTRVPAGSSSSFPSLLVVLGFLLLLAAVIFGFK
;
A
#
# COMPACT_ATOMS: atom_id res chain seq x y z
N MET A 1 -4.12 -15.42 2.08
CA MET A 1 -4.36 -14.04 2.55
C MET A 1 -3.05 -13.25 2.50
N PRO A 2 -3.04 -11.96 2.11
CA PRO A 2 -1.82 -11.19 1.85
C PRO A 2 -0.87 -11.07 3.05
N VAL A 3 -1.41 -10.91 4.26
CA VAL A 3 -0.62 -10.75 5.49
C VAL A 3 0.18 -12.01 5.81
N VAL A 4 -0.50 -13.16 5.84
CA VAL A 4 0.12 -14.46 6.14
C VAL A 4 1.18 -14.82 5.09
N GLU A 5 0.92 -14.48 3.83
CA GLU A 5 1.88 -14.70 2.75
C GLU A 5 3.16 -13.86 2.94
N MET A 6 3.02 -12.58 3.31
CA MET A 6 4.16 -11.70 3.57
C MET A 6 4.95 -12.16 4.81
N GLN A 7 4.25 -12.56 5.88
CA GLN A 7 4.86 -13.15 7.08
C GLN A 7 5.68 -14.40 6.72
N ALA A 8 5.11 -15.33 5.94
CA ALA A 8 5.81 -16.53 5.50
C ALA A 8 7.03 -16.20 4.62
N ARG A 9 6.93 -15.19 3.74
CA ARG A 9 8.07 -14.72 2.94
C ARG A 9 9.21 -14.17 3.80
N TRP A 10 8.91 -13.42 4.85
CA TRP A 10 9.93 -12.92 5.75
C TRP A 10 10.54 -14.04 6.60
N VAL A 11 9.71 -14.84 7.27
CA VAL A 11 10.13 -15.93 8.17
C VAL A 11 10.98 -16.98 7.44
N SER A 12 10.58 -17.41 6.25
CA SER A 12 11.37 -18.37 5.46
C SER A 12 12.78 -17.87 5.13
N ARG A 13 12.96 -16.55 4.99
CA ARG A 13 14.27 -15.94 4.72
C ARG A 13 15.09 -15.79 5.98
N VAL A 14 14.46 -15.58 7.13
CA VAL A 14 15.12 -15.67 8.44
C VAL A 14 15.65 -17.09 8.66
N PHE A 15 14.83 -18.13 8.43
CA PHE A 15 15.26 -19.52 8.54
C PHE A 15 16.40 -19.89 7.58
N LYS A 16 16.40 -19.30 6.38
CA LYS A 16 17.48 -19.48 5.41
C LYS A 16 18.75 -18.66 5.73
N GLY A 17 18.70 -17.78 6.74
CA GLY A 17 19.82 -16.88 7.09
C GLY A 17 20.04 -15.73 6.09
N LEU A 18 19.04 -15.41 5.26
CA LEU A 18 19.08 -14.27 4.32
C LEU A 18 18.60 -12.96 4.95
N CYS A 19 17.87 -13.05 6.07
CA CYS A 19 17.44 -11.93 6.89
C CYS A 19 17.82 -12.25 8.34
N HIS A 20 18.29 -11.25 9.07
CA HIS A 20 18.63 -11.41 10.49
C HIS A 20 17.66 -10.61 11.35
N LEU A 21 17.26 -11.20 12.47
CA LEU A 21 16.51 -10.49 13.48
C LEU A 21 17.45 -9.52 14.22
N PRO A 22 16.94 -8.39 14.73
CA PRO A 22 17.73 -7.53 15.61
C PRO A 22 18.03 -8.25 16.94
N SER A 23 18.81 -7.61 17.82
CA SER A 23 19.10 -8.18 19.13
C SER A 23 17.82 -8.34 19.95
N GLN A 24 17.84 -9.28 20.91
CA GLN A 24 16.71 -9.52 21.81
C GLN A 24 16.27 -8.24 22.53
N SER A 25 17.21 -7.44 23.03
CA SER A 25 16.91 -6.18 23.72
C SER A 25 16.11 -5.21 22.86
N VAL A 26 16.47 -5.08 21.57
CA VAL A 26 15.77 -4.19 20.62
C VAL A 26 14.38 -4.72 20.30
N MET A 27 14.23 -6.04 20.12
CA MET A 27 12.91 -6.65 19.91
C MET A 27 11.98 -6.46 21.12
N GLU A 28 12.50 -6.64 22.34
CA GLU A 28 11.72 -6.46 23.57
C GLU A 28 11.30 -5.01 23.78
N GLU A 29 12.20 -4.06 23.49
CA GLU A 29 11.91 -2.63 23.52
C GLU A 29 10.79 -2.27 22.53
N GLU A 30 10.90 -2.70 21.27
CA GLU A 30 9.88 -2.45 20.24
C GLU A 30 8.52 -3.06 20.63
N VAL A 31 8.51 -4.30 21.15
CA VAL A 31 7.28 -4.96 21.62
C VAL A 31 6.63 -4.17 22.76
N ASN A 32 7.44 -3.66 23.70
CA ASN A 32 6.92 -2.88 24.82
C ASN A 32 6.40 -1.50 24.38
N GLU A 33 7.06 -0.86 23.42
CA GLU A 33 6.58 0.39 22.82
C GLU A 33 5.27 0.17 22.06
N ASN A 34 5.20 -0.87 21.24
CA ASN A 34 3.99 -1.23 20.49
C ASN A 34 2.80 -1.52 21.42
N LYS A 35 3.02 -2.23 22.54
CA LYS A 35 1.98 -2.46 23.56
C LYS A 35 1.46 -1.14 24.16
N LYS A 36 2.34 -0.19 24.46
CA LYS A 36 1.94 1.13 24.98
C LYS A 36 1.14 1.91 23.94
N ASN A 37 1.58 1.91 22.69
CA ASN A 37 0.92 2.61 21.59
C ASN A 37 -0.43 1.97 21.26
N GLN A 38 -0.56 0.64 21.28
CA GLN A 38 -1.82 -0.06 21.04
C GLN A 38 -2.89 0.34 22.06
N VAL A 39 -2.56 0.42 23.35
CA VAL A 39 -3.51 0.88 24.38
C VAL A 39 -3.99 2.30 24.11
N LYS A 40 -3.10 3.17 23.60
CA LYS A 40 -3.45 4.56 23.23
C LYS A 40 -4.36 4.64 22.02
N TRP A 41 -4.11 3.85 20.98
CA TRP A 41 -4.80 3.95 19.69
C TRP A 41 -6.10 3.14 19.63
N PHE A 42 -6.12 1.98 20.27
CA PHE A 42 -7.23 1.04 20.17
C PHE A 42 -8.02 0.93 21.47
N GLY A 43 -7.38 1.07 22.64
CA GLY A 43 -8.05 0.91 23.94
C GLY A 43 -7.66 -0.40 24.62
N LEU A 44 -8.45 -0.81 25.62
CA LEU A 44 -8.15 -1.94 26.51
C LEU A 44 -9.01 -3.19 26.23
N THR A 45 -9.69 -3.29 25.09
CA THR A 45 -10.50 -4.49 24.83
C THR A 45 -9.64 -5.66 24.30
N TYR A 46 -10.07 -6.89 24.61
CA TYR A 46 -9.32 -8.12 24.28
C TYR A 46 -9.04 -8.29 22.77
N ASP A 47 -9.96 -7.84 21.91
CA ASP A 47 -9.82 -7.87 20.45
C ASP A 47 -8.80 -6.87 19.89
N GLU A 48 -8.32 -5.92 20.70
CA GLU A 48 -7.43 -4.85 20.25
C GLU A 48 -5.95 -5.21 20.36
N VAL A 49 -5.63 -6.28 21.10
CA VAL A 49 -4.25 -6.70 21.38
C VAL A 49 -3.48 -7.09 20.11
N LEU A 50 -4.18 -7.66 19.11
CA LEU A 50 -3.58 -8.08 17.85
C LEU A 50 -3.81 -7.09 16.70
N LYS A 51 -4.53 -5.98 16.94
CA LYS A 51 -4.78 -5.00 15.89
C LYS A 51 -3.48 -4.27 15.56
N THR A 52 -3.24 -4.14 14.27
CA THR A 52 -2.11 -3.40 13.72
C THR A 52 -2.55 -2.69 12.45
N GLU A 53 -1.89 -1.58 12.14
CA GLU A 53 -2.09 -0.89 10.89
C GLU A 53 -1.57 -1.74 9.73
N TRP A 54 -2.49 -2.26 8.94
CA TRP A 54 -2.20 -3.24 7.89
C TRP A 54 -1.13 -2.74 6.90
N LEU A 55 -1.19 -1.47 6.50
CA LEU A 55 -0.25 -0.87 5.55
C LEU A 55 1.17 -0.79 6.14
N VAL A 56 1.28 -0.22 7.35
CA VAL A 56 2.57 -0.07 8.05
C VAL A 56 3.20 -1.43 8.29
N TYR A 57 2.42 -2.38 8.77
CA TYR A 57 2.90 -3.73 9.04
C TYR A 57 3.45 -4.43 7.78
N LEU A 58 2.70 -4.40 6.68
CA LEU A 58 3.15 -5.00 5.42
C LEU A 58 4.37 -4.29 4.84
N ASP A 59 4.42 -2.96 4.91
CA ASP A 59 5.56 -2.18 4.44
C ASP A 59 6.82 -2.46 5.24
N THR A 60 6.71 -2.61 6.57
CA THR A 60 7.83 -2.96 7.44
C THR A 60 8.38 -4.34 7.06
N LEU A 61 7.52 -5.36 6.97
CA LEU A 61 7.96 -6.71 6.56
C LEU A 61 8.53 -6.73 5.13
N ALA A 62 7.90 -6.02 4.20
CA ALA A 62 8.38 -5.91 2.83
C ALA A 62 9.74 -5.21 2.77
N SER A 63 10.01 -4.26 3.67
CA SER A 63 11.31 -3.59 3.77
C SER A 63 12.40 -4.56 4.23
N PHE A 64 12.12 -5.40 5.24
CA PHE A 64 13.07 -6.42 5.71
C PHE A 64 13.52 -7.40 4.64
N ILE A 65 12.66 -7.67 3.65
CA ILE A 65 12.96 -8.60 2.55
C ILE A 65 13.34 -7.89 1.23
N GLY A 66 13.38 -6.55 1.21
CA GLY A 66 13.68 -5.74 0.03
C GLY A 66 12.59 -5.79 -1.06
N ALA A 67 11.34 -6.04 -0.69
CA ALA A 67 10.19 -6.12 -1.59
C ALA A 67 9.24 -4.90 -1.49
N LYS A 68 9.54 -3.91 -0.63
CA LYS A 68 8.76 -2.67 -0.53
C LYS A 68 8.94 -1.85 -1.82
N PRO A 69 7.85 -1.48 -2.52
CA PRO A 69 7.96 -0.65 -3.72
C PRO A 69 8.39 0.77 -3.35
N SER A 70 9.39 1.31 -4.07
CA SER A 70 9.77 2.73 -3.94
C SER A 70 8.88 3.58 -4.84
N VAL A 71 7.94 4.32 -4.24
CA VAL A 71 7.02 5.20 -5.00
C VAL A 71 7.78 6.28 -5.75
N LEU A 72 8.78 6.91 -5.14
CA LEU A 72 9.60 7.93 -5.80
C LEU A 72 10.42 7.35 -6.95
N GLY A 73 11.01 6.16 -6.77
CA GLY A 73 11.73 5.47 -7.84
C GLY A 73 10.82 5.07 -9.00
N LEU A 74 9.60 4.63 -8.68
CA LEU A 74 8.57 4.36 -9.68
C LEU A 74 8.11 5.64 -10.38
N LEU A 75 8.03 6.78 -9.70
CA LEU A 75 7.62 8.03 -10.34
C LEU A 75 8.57 8.43 -11.47
N CYS A 76 9.87 8.14 -11.32
CA CYS A 76 10.89 8.40 -12.34
C CYS A 76 10.90 7.38 -13.48
N THR A 77 10.47 6.13 -13.25
CA THR A 77 10.61 5.02 -14.22
C THR A 77 9.30 4.58 -14.86
N ASP A 78 8.22 4.57 -14.10
CA ASP A 78 6.85 4.28 -14.52
C ASP A 78 5.85 5.13 -13.73
N PRO A 79 5.69 6.42 -14.09
CA PRO A 79 4.84 7.36 -13.34
C PRO A 79 3.37 6.91 -13.28
N LYS A 80 2.89 6.22 -14.32
CA LYS A 80 1.51 5.69 -14.33
C LYS A 80 1.33 4.66 -13.22
N LEU A 81 2.27 3.72 -13.09
CA LEU A 81 2.23 2.73 -12.02
C LEU A 81 2.39 3.38 -10.64
N ALA A 82 3.32 4.34 -10.50
CA ALA A 82 3.56 5.06 -9.24
C ALA A 82 2.29 5.76 -8.73
N LEU A 83 1.62 6.51 -9.59
CA LEU A 83 0.37 7.20 -9.24
C LEU A 83 -0.75 6.21 -8.91
N THR A 84 -0.82 5.07 -9.62
CA THR A 84 -1.83 4.04 -9.35
C THR A 84 -1.60 3.37 -7.98
N ILE A 85 -0.36 3.18 -7.56
CA ILE A 85 -0.04 2.61 -6.24
C ILE A 85 -0.28 3.62 -5.12
N PHE A 86 0.13 4.88 -5.34
CA PHE A 86 0.07 5.91 -4.30
C PHE A 86 -1.36 6.42 -4.06
N PHE A 87 -2.13 6.67 -5.12
CA PHE A 87 -3.49 7.19 -5.03
C PHE A 87 -4.59 6.13 -5.19
N GLY A 88 -4.24 4.94 -5.67
CA GLY A 88 -5.18 3.84 -5.87
C GLY A 88 -5.28 2.93 -4.66
N PRO A 89 -6.04 1.83 -4.78
CA PRO A 89 -6.15 0.85 -3.72
C PRO A 89 -4.82 0.14 -3.51
N CYS A 90 -4.42 0.01 -2.24
CA CYS A 90 -3.25 -0.75 -1.84
C CYS A 90 -3.53 -2.25 -2.02
N THR A 91 -3.07 -2.81 -3.15
CA THR A 91 -3.30 -4.22 -3.49
C THR A 91 -2.05 -5.08 -3.29
N PRO A 92 -2.21 -6.37 -2.92
CA PRO A 92 -1.09 -7.25 -2.62
C PRO A 92 -0.07 -7.40 -3.76
N TYR A 93 -0.49 -7.18 -5.00
CA TYR A 93 0.36 -7.23 -6.19
C TYR A 93 1.56 -6.29 -6.08
N GLN A 94 1.42 -5.14 -5.39
CA GLN A 94 2.48 -4.14 -5.27
C GLN A 94 3.73 -4.68 -4.55
N TYR A 95 3.53 -5.60 -3.59
CA TYR A 95 4.60 -6.25 -2.83
C TYR A 95 5.33 -7.37 -3.60
N ARG A 96 4.97 -7.55 -4.87
CA ARG A 96 5.63 -8.46 -5.82
C ARG A 96 6.09 -7.72 -7.09
N LEU A 97 6.13 -6.39 -7.09
CA LEU A 97 6.67 -5.60 -8.20
C LEU A 97 8.18 -5.71 -8.34
N GLY A 98 8.88 -5.76 -7.23
CA GLY A 98 10.33 -5.80 -7.18
C GLY A 98 10.83 -6.68 -6.04
N GLY A 99 12.15 -6.78 -5.95
CA GLY A 99 12.81 -7.60 -4.95
C GLY A 99 12.60 -9.11 -5.15
N PRO A 100 12.99 -9.91 -4.15
CA PRO A 100 13.00 -11.37 -4.28
C PRO A 100 11.60 -11.96 -4.25
N GLY A 101 11.32 -12.84 -5.21
CA GLY A 101 9.97 -13.37 -5.46
C GLY A 101 9.05 -12.40 -6.20
N SER A 102 9.61 -11.45 -6.96
CA SER A 102 8.84 -10.60 -7.86
C SER A 102 8.05 -11.42 -8.87
N TRP A 103 6.91 -10.88 -9.30
CA TRP A 103 6.03 -11.50 -10.27
C TRP A 103 5.88 -10.58 -11.48
N GLN A 104 6.26 -11.08 -12.66
CA GLN A 104 6.21 -10.31 -13.91
C GLN A 104 4.81 -9.74 -14.22
N GLY A 105 3.75 -10.44 -13.81
CA GLY A 105 2.37 -10.00 -13.99
C GLY A 105 1.89 -8.91 -13.01
N ALA A 106 2.67 -8.56 -11.99
CA ALA A 106 2.24 -7.67 -10.91
C ALA A 106 1.83 -6.29 -11.43
N ARG A 107 2.62 -5.71 -12.34
CA ARG A 107 2.31 -4.43 -12.97
C ARG A 107 0.96 -4.45 -13.68
N GLN A 108 0.76 -5.44 -14.56
CA GLN A 108 -0.48 -5.56 -15.32
C GLN A 108 -1.67 -5.80 -14.39
N ALA A 109 -1.50 -6.61 -13.34
CA ALA A 109 -2.53 -6.85 -12.36
C ALA A 109 -2.96 -5.57 -11.63
N ILE A 110 -2.02 -4.71 -11.24
CA ILE A 110 -2.34 -3.41 -10.61
C ILE A 110 -3.11 -2.51 -11.59
N LEU A 111 -2.63 -2.37 -12.82
CA LEU A 111 -3.25 -1.47 -13.79
C LEU A 111 -4.66 -1.91 -14.24
N THR A 112 -4.95 -3.21 -14.20
CA THR A 112 -6.25 -3.78 -14.61
C THR A 112 -7.14 -4.21 -13.44
N GLN A 113 -6.80 -3.80 -12.22
CA GLN A 113 -7.54 -4.21 -11.03
C GLN A 113 -9.01 -3.76 -11.06
N TRP A 114 -9.28 -2.54 -11.54
CA TRP A 114 -10.63 -2.01 -11.65
C TRP A 114 -11.46 -2.75 -12.71
N ASP A 115 -10.84 -3.18 -13.81
CA ASP A 115 -11.51 -3.99 -14.82
C ASP A 115 -12.06 -5.28 -14.19
N ARG A 116 -11.28 -5.94 -13.34
CA ARG A 116 -11.70 -7.17 -12.64
C ARG A 116 -12.76 -6.93 -11.57
N VAL A 117 -12.74 -5.77 -10.91
CA VAL A 117 -13.75 -5.40 -9.92
C VAL A 117 -15.09 -5.07 -10.58
N ILE A 118 -15.07 -4.36 -11.72
CA ILE A 118 -16.28 -3.88 -12.42
C ILE A 118 -16.89 -4.96 -13.31
N LYS A 119 -16.08 -5.81 -13.95
CA LYS A 119 -16.55 -6.83 -14.89
C LYS A 119 -17.70 -7.72 -14.34
N PRO A 120 -17.63 -8.28 -13.12
CA PRO A 120 -18.72 -9.10 -12.61
C PRO A 120 -19.98 -8.31 -12.26
N THR A 121 -19.87 -7.01 -11.96
CA THR A 121 -21.01 -6.15 -11.58
C THR A 121 -21.68 -5.48 -12.78
N ARG A 122 -20.99 -5.39 -13.92
CA ARG A 122 -21.51 -4.79 -15.17
C ARG A 122 -22.03 -5.86 -16.15
N THR A 123 -23.08 -6.58 -15.75
CA THR A 123 -23.71 -7.64 -16.57
C THR A 123 -24.55 -7.10 -17.74
N ARG A 124 -24.90 -5.81 -17.73
CA ARG A 124 -25.58 -5.11 -18.83
C ARG A 124 -24.81 -3.86 -19.23
N VAL A 125 -24.53 -3.68 -20.52
CA VAL A 125 -23.88 -2.48 -21.06
C VAL A 125 -24.96 -1.54 -21.63
N PRO A 126 -25.22 -0.37 -21.03
CA PRO A 126 -26.14 0.60 -21.61
C PRO A 126 -25.57 1.19 -22.90
N ALA A 127 -26.44 1.47 -23.87
CA ALA A 127 -26.06 2.19 -25.09
C ALA A 127 -25.68 3.64 -24.72
N GLY A 128 -24.39 3.97 -24.83
CA GLY A 128 -23.89 5.34 -24.76
C GLY A 128 -23.70 5.91 -23.35
N SER A 129 -22.44 6.07 -22.95
CA SER A 129 -21.89 7.33 -22.42
C SER A 129 -20.42 7.08 -22.07
N SER A 130 -19.54 7.64 -22.88
CA SER A 130 -18.11 7.71 -22.60
C SER A 130 -17.67 9.16 -22.78
N SER A 131 -17.86 9.96 -21.74
CA SER A 131 -17.13 11.21 -21.57
C SER A 131 -16.11 11.01 -20.46
N SER A 132 -14.84 10.86 -20.84
CA SER A 132 -13.71 10.78 -19.89
C SER A 132 -13.24 12.16 -19.42
N PHE A 133 -14.13 13.17 -19.44
CA PHE A 133 -13.78 14.49 -18.98
C PHE A 133 -13.93 14.55 -17.46
N PRO A 134 -12.90 15.01 -16.72
CA PRO A 134 -13.07 15.30 -15.30
C PRO A 134 -14.22 16.30 -15.17
N SER A 135 -15.07 16.11 -14.15
CA SER A 135 -16.17 17.05 -13.94
C SER A 135 -15.58 18.46 -13.73
N LEU A 136 -16.27 19.47 -14.25
CA LEU A 136 -15.84 20.87 -14.17
C LEU A 136 -15.58 21.29 -12.70
N LEU A 137 -16.29 20.67 -11.75
CA LEU A 137 -16.10 20.84 -10.31
C LEU A 137 -14.75 20.32 -9.80
N VAL A 138 -14.25 19.20 -10.32
CA VAL A 138 -12.93 18.68 -9.96
C VAL A 138 -11.83 19.62 -10.44
N VAL A 139 -11.98 20.16 -11.65
CA VAL A 139 -11.04 21.15 -12.21
C VAL A 139 -11.07 22.45 -11.39
N LEU A 140 -12.27 22.95 -11.08
CA LEU A 140 -12.44 24.18 -10.29
C LEU A 140 -11.86 24.02 -8.87
N GLY A 141 -12.13 22.87 -8.22
CA GLY A 141 -11.60 22.56 -6.90
C GLY A 141 -10.08 22.48 -6.88
N PHE A 142 -9.47 21.87 -7.90
CA PHE A 142 -8.01 21.83 -8.03
C PHE A 142 -7.40 23.24 -8.19
N LEU A 143 -8.02 24.10 -9.01
CA LEU A 143 -7.57 25.49 -9.22
C LEU A 143 -7.69 26.34 -7.94
N LEU A 144 -8.79 26.19 -7.19
CA LEU A 144 -8.97 26.90 -5.92
C LEU A 144 -7.95 26.48 -4.87
N LEU A 145 -7.62 25.19 -4.81
CA LEU A 145 -6.62 24.66 -3.88
C LEU A 145 -5.21 25.15 -4.24
N LEU A 146 -4.86 25.19 -5.52
CA LEU A 146 -3.64 25.81 -6.01
C LEU A 146 -3.55 27.31 -5.66
N ALA A 147 -4.63 28.06 -5.87
CA ALA A 147 -4.70 29.47 -5.51
C ALA A 147 -4.52 29.66 -3.99
N ALA A 148 -5.19 28.86 -3.17
CA ALA A 148 -5.05 28.92 -1.72
C ALA A 148 -3.61 28.65 -1.25
N VAL A 149 -2.89 27.72 -1.89
CA VAL A 149 -1.48 27.45 -1.58
C VAL A 149 -0.55 28.58 -2.06
N ILE A 150 -0.81 29.18 -3.22
CA ILE A 150 0.04 30.25 -3.76
C ILE A 150 -0.18 31.57 -2.99
N PHE A 151 -1.41 31.86 -2.57
CA PHE A 151 -1.77 33.12 -1.92
C PHE A 151 -1.86 33.04 -0.40
N GLY A 152 -2.03 31.86 0.19
CA GLY A 152 -2.13 31.66 1.64
C GLY A 152 -0.79 31.54 2.37
N PHE A 153 0.31 31.35 1.65
CA PHE A 153 1.68 31.35 2.21
C PHE A 153 2.43 32.66 1.92
N LYS A 154 1.70 33.73 1.61
CA LYS A 154 2.23 35.09 1.38
C LYS A 154 1.94 36.00 2.57
#